data_AF-A0A2D6BMV2-F1
#
_entry.id   AF-A0A2D6BMV2-F1
#
_cell.length_a   1.000
_cell.length_b   1.000
_cell.length_c   1.000
_cell.angle_alpha   90.00
_cell.angle_beta   90.00
_cell.angle_gamma   90.00
#
_symmetry.space_group_name_H-M   'P 1'
#
loop_
_entity.id
_entity.type
_entity.pdbx_description
1 polymer ?
#
loop_
_entity_poly.entity_id
_entity_poly.type
_entity_poly.pdbx_seq_one_letter_code
_entity_poly.pdbx_strand_id
1 'polypeptide(L)'
;GRVVGGQGIYVQTRLLAQDGSGGIADLTLGGSTDVTSTNGNVDLEIRVQAPTWAAFDTIEIYANAATTPVDPLNPYLFVPAAGSAQVLAEGDCNPVTTGDGDFDLSVVNVHPVSGADRLDTTVVVPFVGLTQDTWFVVLVKGSDGSCSPMFPVFPSDLAAGSNTTLANLLDGNVGESGTMPLGVTNALYADVDGTPGFQPPNP
;
A
#
# COMPACT_ATOMS: atom_id res chain seq x y z
N GLY A 1 1.37 -14.53 13.56
CA GLY A 1 2.42 -14.67 12.53
C GLY A 1 2.56 -13.34 11.83
N ARG A 2 3.78 -12.98 11.41
CA ARG A 2 4.01 -11.75 10.62
C ARG A 2 3.83 -12.12 9.14
N VAL A 3 2.71 -11.73 8.55
CA VAL A 3 2.40 -11.91 7.13
C VAL A 3 2.58 -10.59 6.38
N VAL A 4 3.48 -10.56 5.40
CA VAL A 4 3.35 -9.63 4.27
C VAL A 4 2.84 -10.48 3.13
N GLY A 5 1.68 -10.13 2.60
CA GLY A 5 1.00 -10.90 1.56
C GLY A 5 0.69 -9.99 0.39
N GLY A 6 0.92 -10.47 -0.82
CA GLY A 6 0.61 -9.70 -2.01
C GLY A 6 0.64 -10.54 -3.27
N GLN A 7 0.05 -10.00 -4.31
CA GLN A 7 0.12 -10.48 -5.68
C GLN A 7 0.97 -9.47 -6.45
N GLY A 8 2.22 -9.82 -6.73
CA GLY A 8 3.21 -8.94 -7.37
C GLY A 8 3.89 -7.95 -6.43
N ILE A 9 3.14 -7.31 -5.54
CA ILE A 9 3.66 -6.26 -4.63
C ILE A 9 4.33 -6.86 -3.39
N TYR A 10 5.50 -6.33 -3.05
CA TYR A 10 6.16 -6.47 -1.76
C TYR A 10 6.17 -5.13 -1.03
N VAL A 11 5.47 -5.06 0.11
CA VAL A 11 5.37 -3.86 0.95
C VAL A 11 6.03 -4.11 2.31
N GLN A 12 6.85 -3.17 2.74
CA GLN A 12 7.45 -3.14 4.08
C GLN A 12 7.06 -1.84 4.76
N THR A 13 6.82 -1.90 6.06
CA THR A 13 6.50 -0.73 6.87
C THR A 13 7.33 -0.70 8.14
N ARG A 14 7.63 0.52 8.59
CA ARG A 14 8.19 0.79 9.92
C ARG A 14 7.48 1.98 10.55
N LEU A 15 7.25 1.93 11.86
CA LEU A 15 6.89 3.11 12.64
C LEU A 15 8.12 3.58 13.40
N LEU A 16 8.42 4.87 13.32
CA LEU A 16 9.54 5.50 14.04
C LEU A 16 9.00 6.50 15.05
N ALA A 17 9.37 6.37 16.32
CA ALA A 17 9.03 7.34 17.35
C ALA A 17 9.77 8.67 17.14
N GLN A 18 9.03 9.78 17.22
CA GLN A 18 9.57 11.14 17.06
C GLN A 18 9.78 11.86 18.41
N ASP A 19 9.88 11.11 19.50
CA ASP A 19 10.09 11.62 20.87
C ASP A 19 11.57 11.60 21.31
N GLY A 20 12.47 11.20 20.42
CA GLY A 20 13.91 11.07 20.69
C GLY A 20 14.32 9.76 21.35
N SER A 21 13.38 8.84 21.60
CA SER A 21 13.69 7.49 22.12
C SER A 21 14.44 6.61 21.11
N GLY A 22 14.26 6.88 19.81
CA GLY A 22 14.72 5.99 18.74
C GLY A 22 13.92 4.69 18.62
N GLY A 23 12.72 4.64 19.22
CA GLY A 23 11.82 3.48 19.13
C GLY A 23 11.42 3.17 17.69
N ILE A 24 11.41 1.88 17.33
CA ILE A 24 11.03 1.40 16.01
C ILE A 24 10.13 0.17 16.15
N ALA A 25 9.00 0.18 15.43
CA ALA A 25 8.22 -1.01 15.15
C ALA A 25 8.38 -1.41 13.68
N ASP A 26 8.54 -2.70 13.39
CA ASP A 26 8.65 -3.26 12.05
C ASP A 26 8.22 -4.73 11.98
N LEU A 27 8.21 -5.28 10.75
CA LEU A 27 7.84 -6.66 10.47
C LEU A 27 9.04 -7.58 10.22
N THR A 28 10.27 -7.15 10.55
CA THR A 28 11.48 -7.97 10.37
C THR A 28 11.48 -9.18 11.30
N LEU A 29 12.37 -10.15 11.06
CA LEU A 29 12.51 -11.28 11.98
C LEU A 29 13.12 -10.80 13.30
N GLY A 30 12.34 -10.87 14.39
CA GLY A 30 12.79 -10.45 15.73
C GLY A 30 12.55 -8.98 16.08
N GLY A 31 12.10 -8.14 15.13
CA GLY A 31 11.67 -6.76 15.41
C GLY A 31 10.46 -6.67 16.35
N SER A 32 10.12 -5.50 16.86
CA SER A 32 8.87 -5.26 17.59
C SER A 32 7.76 -4.84 16.63
N THR A 33 6.51 -5.21 16.86
CA THR A 33 5.37 -4.60 16.14
C THR A 33 4.78 -3.39 16.85
N ASP A 34 5.31 -3.08 18.04
CA ASP A 34 4.86 -2.01 18.94
C ASP A 34 6.00 -1.00 19.11
N VAL A 35 5.67 0.29 18.99
CA VAL A 35 6.55 1.40 19.31
C VAL A 35 5.86 2.34 20.31
N THR A 36 6.56 2.65 21.40
CA THR A 36 6.11 3.70 22.34
C THR A 36 6.56 5.07 21.86
N SER A 37 5.67 6.06 21.88
CA SER A 37 5.98 7.47 21.62
C SER A 37 5.36 8.38 22.67
N THR A 38 6.22 8.98 23.50
CA THR A 38 5.80 9.81 24.64
C THR A 38 5.25 11.19 24.27
N ASN A 39 5.47 11.64 23.03
CA ASN A 39 4.92 12.89 22.52
C ASN A 39 3.77 12.68 21.51
N GLY A 40 3.33 11.43 21.31
CA GLY A 40 2.27 11.09 20.38
C GLY A 40 2.64 11.27 18.90
N ASN A 41 3.91 11.48 18.58
CA ASN A 41 4.36 11.66 17.20
C ASN A 41 5.08 10.40 16.71
N VAL A 42 4.69 9.89 15.55
CA VAL A 42 5.33 8.77 14.86
C VAL A 42 5.41 9.03 13.37
N ASP A 43 6.47 8.56 12.72
CA ASP A 43 6.57 8.52 11.27
C ASP A 43 6.30 7.10 10.79
N LEU A 44 5.36 6.94 9.85
CA LEU A 44 5.13 5.70 9.13
C LEU A 44 5.95 5.71 7.85
N GLU A 45 7.05 4.96 7.85
CA GLU A 45 7.87 4.70 6.66
C GLU A 45 7.30 3.50 5.91
N ILE A 46 7.00 3.69 4.63
CA ILE A 46 6.42 2.69 3.73
C ILE A 46 7.39 2.51 2.57
N ARG A 47 7.84 1.29 2.36
CA ARG A 47 8.63 0.92 1.18
C ARG A 47 7.84 -0.07 0.36
N VAL A 48 7.72 0.22 -0.93
CA VAL A 48 7.01 -0.64 -1.87
C VAL A 48 7.96 -1.05 -2.98
N GLN A 49 7.92 -2.33 -3.32
CA GLN A 49 8.61 -2.91 -4.46
C GLN A 49 7.64 -3.77 -5.25
N ALA A 50 7.70 -3.70 -6.57
CA ALA A 50 6.93 -4.56 -7.45
C ALA A 50 7.70 -4.85 -8.73
N PRO A 51 7.54 -6.02 -9.36
CA PRO A 51 8.01 -6.19 -10.73
C PRO A 51 7.26 -5.22 -11.66
N THR A 52 7.89 -4.83 -12.77
CA THR A 52 7.31 -3.83 -13.70
C THR A 52 5.99 -4.25 -14.35
N TRP A 53 5.66 -5.55 -14.37
CA TRP A 53 4.37 -6.06 -14.85
C TRP A 53 3.24 -6.01 -13.80
N ALA A 54 3.53 -5.60 -12.57
CA ALA A 54 2.58 -5.46 -11.46
C ALA A 54 2.59 -4.01 -10.94
N ALA A 55 2.34 -3.05 -11.83
CA ALA A 55 2.37 -1.64 -11.51
C ALA A 55 1.28 -1.23 -10.49
N PHE A 56 1.60 -0.27 -9.64
CA PHE A 56 0.72 0.23 -8.58
C PHE A 56 0.77 1.75 -8.56
N ASP A 57 -0.33 2.37 -8.18
CA ASP A 57 -0.49 3.83 -8.13
C ASP A 57 -1.12 4.32 -6.82
N THR A 58 -1.52 3.40 -5.95
CA THR A 58 -2.29 3.74 -4.76
C THR A 58 -1.69 3.11 -3.51
N ILE A 59 -1.47 3.94 -2.48
CA ILE A 59 -1.13 3.50 -1.12
C ILE A 59 -2.26 3.96 -0.19
N GLU A 60 -2.93 3.02 0.46
CA GLU A 60 -3.94 3.29 1.48
C GLU A 60 -3.39 2.98 2.87
N ILE A 61 -3.55 3.93 3.80
CA ILE A 61 -3.10 3.83 5.18
C ILE A 61 -4.32 3.88 6.08
N TYR A 62 -4.48 2.81 6.86
CA TYR A 62 -5.57 2.64 7.81
C TYR A 62 -5.03 2.85 9.21
N ALA A 63 -5.49 3.91 9.88
CA ALA A 63 -5.11 4.25 11.25
C ALA A 63 -6.36 4.25 12.14
N ASN A 64 -6.51 3.25 13.02
CA ASN A 64 -7.73 3.05 13.81
C ASN A 64 -9.03 3.07 12.97
N ALA A 65 -8.94 2.67 11.70
CA ALA A 65 -10.02 2.80 10.75
C ALA A 65 -11.17 1.84 11.07
N ALA A 66 -12.41 2.35 11.11
CA ALA A 66 -13.58 1.49 11.14
C ALA A 66 -13.64 0.67 9.84
N THR A 67 -13.66 -0.65 9.99
CA THR A 67 -13.79 -1.60 8.87
C THR A 67 -15.12 -2.34 8.98
N THR A 68 -15.79 -2.53 7.85
CA THR A 68 -16.93 -3.45 7.78
C THR A 68 -16.44 -4.79 7.22
N PRO A 69 -16.84 -5.93 7.80
CA PRO A 69 -16.59 -7.24 7.21
C PRO A 69 -17.09 -7.24 5.77
N VAL A 70 -16.24 -7.68 4.85
CA VAL A 70 -16.55 -7.64 3.42
C VAL A 70 -17.66 -8.65 3.12
N ASP A 71 -18.59 -8.26 2.26
CA ASP A 71 -19.61 -9.15 1.69
C ASP A 71 -18.94 -10.38 1.06
N PRO A 72 -19.35 -11.62 1.39
CA PRO A 72 -18.79 -12.85 0.80
C PRO A 72 -18.84 -12.91 -0.73
N LEU A 73 -19.60 -12.03 -1.39
CA LEU A 73 -19.67 -11.91 -2.85
C LEU A 73 -18.63 -10.94 -3.46
N ASN A 74 -17.95 -10.12 -2.66
CA ASN A 74 -16.98 -9.14 -3.15
C ASN A 74 -15.58 -9.43 -2.60
N PRO A 75 -14.55 -9.62 -3.44
CA PRO A 75 -13.20 -9.98 -3.01
C PRO A 75 -12.36 -8.78 -2.54
N TYR A 76 -12.96 -7.78 -1.89
CA TYR A 76 -12.19 -6.68 -1.29
C TYR A 76 -11.61 -7.14 0.06
N LEU A 77 -10.38 -6.70 0.38
CA LEU A 77 -9.73 -7.09 1.64
C LEU A 77 -10.40 -6.39 2.84
N PHE A 78 -10.76 -5.12 2.67
CA PHE A 78 -11.52 -4.30 3.60
C PHE A 78 -12.39 -3.31 2.82
N VAL A 79 -13.55 -2.95 3.37
CA VAL A 79 -14.27 -1.75 2.95
C VAL A 79 -14.11 -0.73 4.08
N PRO A 80 -13.19 0.25 3.97
CA PRO A 80 -13.15 1.34 4.92
C PRO A 80 -14.48 2.10 4.90
N ALA A 81 -14.94 2.54 6.07
CA ALA A 81 -15.90 3.64 6.10
C ALA A 81 -15.36 4.81 5.26
N ALA A 82 -16.21 5.50 4.50
CA ALA A 82 -15.75 6.58 3.64
C ALA A 82 -14.91 7.60 4.42
N GLY A 83 -13.67 7.84 3.98
CA GLY A 83 -12.72 8.75 4.63
C GLY A 83 -11.98 8.19 5.86
N SER A 84 -12.08 6.88 6.16
CA SER A 84 -11.35 6.27 7.29
C SER A 84 -9.92 5.84 6.94
N ALA A 85 -9.52 5.90 5.67
CA ALA A 85 -8.16 5.66 5.22
C ALA A 85 -7.56 6.95 4.64
N GLN A 86 -6.29 7.20 4.92
CA GLN A 86 -5.50 8.16 4.17
C GLN A 86 -5.05 7.50 2.87
N VAL A 87 -5.32 8.13 1.74
CA VAL A 87 -4.98 7.62 0.42
C VAL A 87 -3.89 8.50 -0.16
N LEU A 88 -2.82 7.87 -0.64
CA LEU A 88 -1.80 8.50 -1.45
C LEU A 88 -1.92 7.96 -2.86
N ALA A 89 -1.96 8.85 -3.85
CA ALA A 89 -2.06 8.51 -5.26
C ALA A 89 -0.79 8.98 -5.98
N GLU A 90 -0.24 8.13 -6.85
CA GLU A 90 0.92 8.44 -7.68
C GLU A 90 0.57 9.46 -8.78
N GLY A 91 -0.63 9.34 -9.34
CA GLY A 91 -1.12 10.20 -10.42
C GLY A 91 -1.40 9.41 -11.68
N ASP A 92 -0.48 8.52 -12.04
CA ASP A 92 -0.64 7.52 -13.07
C ASP A 92 0.05 6.19 -12.65
N CYS A 93 0.30 5.27 -13.60
CA CYS A 93 1.05 4.02 -13.33
C CYS A 93 2.36 3.97 -14.13
N ASN A 94 2.86 5.13 -14.54
CA ASN A 94 3.97 5.30 -15.44
C ASN A 94 5.17 5.91 -14.69
N PRO A 95 6.23 5.12 -14.40
CA PRO A 95 7.38 5.58 -13.62
C PRO A 95 8.28 6.61 -14.34
N VAL A 96 7.88 7.07 -15.53
CA VAL A 96 8.54 8.17 -16.25
C VAL A 96 7.90 9.52 -15.92
N THR A 97 6.62 9.53 -15.55
CA THR A 97 5.95 10.72 -15.02
C THR A 97 6.43 10.93 -13.59
N THR A 98 6.69 12.18 -13.21
CA THR A 98 7.07 12.51 -11.84
C THR A 98 6.39 13.80 -11.40
N GLY A 99 6.05 13.88 -10.12
CA GLY A 99 5.42 15.03 -9.48
C GLY A 99 3.95 15.25 -9.84
N ASP A 100 3.27 14.21 -10.32
CA ASP A 100 1.84 14.20 -10.67
C ASP A 100 0.92 13.68 -9.54
N GLY A 101 1.50 13.26 -8.42
CA GLY A 101 0.76 12.90 -7.22
C GLY A 101 1.58 13.01 -5.92
N ASP A 102 1.21 12.18 -4.95
CA ASP A 102 1.73 12.15 -3.58
C ASP A 102 3.08 11.42 -3.46
N PHE A 103 3.44 10.58 -4.43
CA PHE A 103 4.70 9.86 -4.50
C PHE A 103 5.06 9.56 -5.97
N ASP A 104 6.34 9.26 -6.22
CA ASP A 104 6.83 8.86 -7.54
C ASP A 104 7.31 7.41 -7.51
N LEU A 105 7.23 6.73 -8.66
CA LEU A 105 7.86 5.42 -8.87
C LEU A 105 9.26 5.56 -9.48
N SER A 106 10.18 4.71 -9.03
CA SER A 106 11.50 4.58 -9.64
C SER A 106 11.70 3.19 -10.23
N VAL A 107 12.35 3.12 -11.40
CA VAL A 107 12.75 1.85 -12.01
C VAL A 107 14.16 1.48 -11.56
N VAL A 108 14.28 0.34 -10.90
CA VAL A 108 15.55 -0.19 -10.37
C VAL A 108 15.89 -1.49 -11.09
N ASN A 109 17.05 -1.51 -11.76
CA ASN A 109 17.60 -2.74 -12.33
C ASN A 109 18.13 -3.64 -11.20
N VAL A 110 17.52 -4.82 -11.03
CA VAL A 110 17.85 -5.73 -9.92
C VAL A 110 18.91 -6.78 -10.30
N HIS A 111 19.21 -6.92 -11.58
CA HIS A 111 20.20 -7.87 -12.10
C HIS A 111 20.67 -7.45 -13.50
N PRO A 112 21.93 -7.72 -13.91
CA PRO A 112 22.46 -7.38 -15.25
C PRO A 112 21.89 -8.25 -16.38
N VAL A 113 20.57 -8.40 -16.44
CA VAL A 113 19.81 -9.02 -17.52
C VAL A 113 18.75 -8.01 -17.96
N SER A 114 18.56 -7.88 -19.27
CA SER A 114 17.56 -6.98 -19.83
C SER A 114 16.16 -7.33 -19.32
N GLY A 115 15.43 -6.32 -18.83
CA GLY A 115 14.08 -6.49 -18.28
C GLY A 115 14.04 -7.04 -16.86
N ALA A 116 15.17 -7.22 -16.19
CA ALA A 116 15.23 -7.54 -14.76
C ALA A 116 15.10 -6.25 -13.93
N ASP A 117 14.00 -5.53 -14.14
CA ASP A 117 13.70 -4.26 -13.49
C ASP A 117 12.56 -4.42 -12.49
N ARG A 118 12.55 -3.58 -11.46
CA ARG A 118 11.44 -3.44 -10.51
C ARG A 118 11.06 -1.98 -10.34
N LEU A 119 9.82 -1.76 -9.98
CA LEU A 119 9.34 -0.50 -9.41
C LEU A 119 9.74 -0.46 -7.94
N ASP A 120 10.20 0.70 -7.47
CA ASP A 120 10.59 0.97 -6.09
C ASP A 120 10.11 2.37 -5.71
N THR A 121 9.47 2.51 -4.55
CA THR A 121 9.16 3.80 -3.95
C THR A 121 9.29 3.72 -2.43
N THR A 122 9.57 4.86 -1.81
CA THR A 122 9.62 5.01 -0.35
C THR A 122 8.90 6.29 0.03
N VAL A 123 7.93 6.17 0.92
CA VAL A 123 7.12 7.27 1.42
C VAL A 123 7.22 7.32 2.94
N VAL A 124 7.28 8.53 3.50
CA VAL A 124 7.22 8.75 4.95
C VAL A 124 6.00 9.60 5.24
N VAL A 125 5.08 9.08 6.05
CA VAL A 125 3.86 9.76 6.44
C VAL A 125 3.91 10.10 7.92
N PRO A 126 3.95 11.40 8.28
CA PRO A 126 3.97 11.81 9.68
C PRO A 126 2.57 11.73 10.31
N PHE A 127 2.48 11.12 11.48
CA PHE A 127 1.31 11.16 12.36
C PHE A 127 1.68 11.93 13.63
N VAL A 128 1.06 13.10 13.80
CA VAL A 128 1.41 14.04 14.88
C VAL A 128 0.27 14.19 15.87
N GLY A 129 0.62 14.25 17.16
CA GLY A 129 -0.32 14.51 18.25
C GLY A 129 -1.34 13.39 18.45
N LEU A 130 -0.97 12.13 18.24
CA LEU A 130 -1.80 10.99 18.61
C LEU A 130 -2.05 11.00 20.12
N THR A 131 -3.31 10.96 20.52
CA THR A 131 -3.74 10.98 21.94
C THR A 131 -4.25 9.63 22.43
N GLN A 132 -4.35 8.67 21.53
CA GLN A 132 -4.77 7.31 21.79
C GLN A 132 -3.88 6.38 21.00
N ASP A 133 -3.66 5.22 21.58
CA ASP A 133 -2.98 4.11 20.92
C ASP A 133 -3.57 3.84 19.54
N THR A 134 -2.68 3.66 18.57
CA THR A 134 -3.07 3.61 17.16
C THR A 134 -2.46 2.42 16.45
N TRP A 135 -3.28 1.61 15.81
CA TRP A 135 -2.81 0.58 14.88
C TRP A 135 -2.77 1.13 13.45
N PHE A 136 -1.79 0.68 12.68
CA PHE A 136 -1.55 1.08 11.29
C PHE A 136 -1.48 -0.13 10.38
N VAL A 137 -2.34 -0.19 9.36
CA VAL A 137 -2.26 -1.17 8.27
C VAL A 137 -2.06 -0.43 6.95
N VAL A 138 -1.14 -0.91 6.13
CA VAL A 138 -0.90 -0.36 4.79
C VAL A 138 -1.35 -1.35 3.74
N LEU A 139 -2.13 -0.85 2.79
CA LEU A 139 -2.53 -1.55 1.58
C LEU A 139 -1.96 -0.79 0.38
N VAL A 140 -1.45 -1.52 -0.60
CA VAL A 140 -0.94 -0.96 -1.85
C VAL A 140 -1.63 -1.67 -3.00
N LYS A 141 -2.06 -0.93 -4.01
CA LYS A 141 -2.76 -1.50 -5.17
C LYS A 141 -2.53 -0.69 -6.44
N GLY A 142 -2.74 -1.34 -7.58
CA GLY A 142 -2.96 -0.63 -8.85
C GLY A 142 -4.45 -0.33 -9.06
N SER A 143 -4.75 0.78 -9.71
CA SER A 143 -6.12 1.16 -10.08
C SER A 143 -6.48 0.70 -11.47
N ASP A 144 -7.67 0.13 -11.62
CA ASP A 144 -8.24 -0.17 -12.94
C ASP A 144 -8.45 1.14 -13.72
N GLY A 145 -8.18 1.11 -15.04
CA GLY A 145 -8.19 2.28 -15.91
C GLY A 145 -6.92 3.15 -15.88
N SER A 146 -6.00 2.92 -14.94
CA SER A 146 -4.70 3.61 -14.86
C SER A 146 -3.54 2.62 -15.03
N CYS A 147 -3.57 1.53 -14.26
CA CYS A 147 -2.58 0.47 -14.30
C CYS A 147 -3.03 -0.66 -15.24
N SER A 148 -2.07 -1.29 -15.90
CA SER A 148 -2.32 -2.56 -16.59
C SER A 148 -2.60 -3.68 -15.57
N PRO A 149 -3.61 -4.54 -15.79
CA PRO A 149 -3.87 -5.69 -14.93
C PRO A 149 -2.78 -6.76 -15.03
N MET A 150 -2.62 -7.58 -13.98
CA MET A 150 -1.71 -8.71 -13.98
C MET A 150 -2.26 -9.89 -14.78
N PHE A 151 -1.36 -10.74 -15.28
CA PHE A 151 -1.72 -12.04 -15.83
C PHE A 151 -2.19 -13.01 -14.72
N PRO A 152 -3.24 -13.84 -14.94
CA PRO A 152 -4.02 -13.95 -16.17
C PRO A 152 -5.00 -12.77 -16.34
N VAL A 153 -5.00 -12.22 -17.55
CA VAL A 153 -6.09 -11.37 -18.01
C VAL A 153 -7.26 -12.29 -18.35
N PHE A 154 -8.45 -11.99 -17.85
CA PHE A 154 -9.65 -12.76 -18.16
C PHE A 154 -10.14 -12.38 -19.57
N PRO A 155 -10.04 -13.26 -20.59
CA PRO A 155 -10.38 -12.87 -21.97
C PRO A 155 -11.87 -12.59 -22.17
N SER A 156 -12.73 -13.11 -21.29
CA SER A 156 -14.16 -12.81 -21.23
C SER A 156 -14.46 -11.37 -20.85
N ASP A 157 -13.49 -10.69 -20.24
CA ASP A 157 -13.67 -9.39 -19.62
C ASP A 157 -13.15 -8.26 -20.54
N LEU A 158 -12.69 -8.62 -21.74
CA LEU A 158 -12.44 -7.71 -22.85
C LEU A 158 -13.76 -7.15 -23.39
N ALA A 159 -14.05 -5.89 -23.09
CA ALA A 159 -15.24 -5.24 -23.61
C ALA A 159 -15.03 -4.88 -25.09
N ALA A 160 -15.74 -5.57 -25.99
CA ALA A 160 -15.66 -5.30 -27.44
C ALA A 160 -16.04 -3.85 -27.81
N GLY A 161 -16.83 -3.18 -26.96
CA GLY A 161 -17.22 -1.79 -27.13
C GLY A 161 -16.12 -0.77 -26.79
N SER A 162 -15.19 -1.08 -25.89
CA SER A 162 -14.01 -0.27 -25.59
C SER A 162 -12.84 -0.62 -26.51
N ASN A 163 -12.76 -1.84 -27.04
CA ASN A 163 -11.67 -2.33 -27.89
C ASN A 163 -11.91 -2.15 -29.41
N THR A 164 -12.17 -0.92 -29.85
CA THR A 164 -12.54 -0.63 -31.26
C THR A 164 -11.35 -0.42 -32.20
N THR A 165 -10.14 -0.27 -31.66
CA THR A 165 -8.92 -0.02 -32.45
C THR A 165 -7.79 -0.96 -32.05
N LEU A 166 -6.78 -1.11 -32.91
CA LEU A 166 -5.56 -1.85 -32.57
C LEU A 166 -4.82 -1.24 -31.38
N ALA A 167 -4.87 0.09 -31.22
CA ALA A 167 -4.23 0.75 -30.08
C ALA A 167 -4.85 0.29 -28.75
N ASN A 168 -6.17 0.16 -28.70
CA ASN A 168 -6.90 -0.31 -27.51
C ASN A 168 -6.56 -1.77 -27.17
N LEU A 169 -6.20 -2.58 -28.17
CA LEU A 169 -5.75 -3.97 -27.93
C LEU A 169 -4.28 -4.09 -27.51
N LEU A 170 -3.50 -2.99 -27.61
CA LEU A 170 -2.06 -2.96 -27.35
C LEU A 170 -1.68 -2.09 -26.15
N ASP A 171 -2.65 -1.46 -25.49
CA ASP A 171 -2.43 -0.54 -24.36
C ASP A 171 -2.11 -1.25 -23.03
N GLY A 172 -1.97 -2.57 -23.06
CA GLY A 172 -1.78 -3.38 -21.86
C GLY A 172 -3.08 -3.73 -21.15
N ASN A 173 -4.22 -3.64 -21.83
CA ASN A 173 -5.54 -3.98 -21.32
C ASN A 173 -6.01 -3.02 -20.21
N VAL A 174 -5.67 -1.75 -20.34
CA VAL A 174 -5.99 -0.72 -19.33
C VAL A 174 -7.48 -0.38 -19.40
N GLY A 175 -8.15 -0.35 -18.25
CA GLY A 175 -9.59 -0.08 -18.17
C GLY A 175 -10.46 -1.29 -18.52
N GLU A 176 -9.85 -2.48 -18.56
CA GLU A 176 -10.50 -3.76 -18.78
C GLU A 176 -10.40 -4.57 -17.49
N SER A 177 -11.51 -5.20 -17.07
CA SER A 177 -11.60 -5.85 -15.76
C SER A 177 -10.59 -7.01 -15.65
N GLY A 178 -9.51 -6.78 -14.92
CA GLY A 178 -8.44 -7.74 -14.68
C GLY A 178 -8.01 -7.79 -13.23
N THR A 179 -7.10 -8.71 -12.90
CA THR A 179 -6.58 -8.81 -11.53
C THR A 179 -5.54 -7.72 -11.30
N MET A 180 -5.86 -6.74 -10.47
CA MET A 180 -4.90 -5.70 -10.11
C MET A 180 -3.90 -6.20 -9.06
N PRO A 181 -2.65 -5.72 -9.09
CA PRO A 181 -1.69 -6.03 -8.05
C PRO A 181 -2.16 -5.45 -6.72
N LEU A 182 -1.90 -6.21 -5.65
CA LEU A 182 -2.32 -5.89 -4.30
C LEU A 182 -1.22 -6.34 -3.33
N GLY A 183 -0.87 -5.50 -2.36
CA GLY A 183 0.00 -5.84 -1.25
C GLY A 183 -0.57 -5.30 0.06
N VAL A 184 -0.40 -6.02 1.16
CA VAL A 184 -0.87 -5.59 2.48
C VAL A 184 0.12 -5.98 3.59
N THR A 185 0.19 -5.17 4.64
CA THR A 185 0.96 -5.44 5.86
C THR A 185 0.08 -5.95 6.99
N ASN A 186 0.66 -6.60 8.01
CA ASN A 186 -0.01 -6.63 9.31
C ASN A 186 0.00 -5.24 9.95
N ALA A 187 -0.76 -5.11 11.03
CA ALA A 187 -0.71 -3.94 11.87
C ALA A 187 0.66 -3.74 12.53
N LEU A 188 1.12 -2.50 12.52
CA LEU A 188 2.06 -1.95 13.50
C LEU A 188 1.28 -1.12 14.51
N TYR A 189 1.77 -1.03 15.75
CA TYR A 189 1.08 -0.40 16.86
C TYR A 189 1.92 0.75 17.42
N ALA A 190 1.29 1.90 17.64
CA ALA A 190 1.86 3.00 18.39
C ALA A 190 1.18 3.06 19.77
N ASP A 191 1.95 2.85 20.82
CA ASP A 191 1.59 3.08 22.23
C ASP A 191 1.94 4.54 22.57
N VAL A 192 0.93 5.37 22.79
CA VAL A 192 1.09 6.82 22.97
C VAL A 192 0.35 7.37 24.18
N ASP A 193 -0.47 6.56 24.85
CA ASP A 193 -1.29 7.00 25.97
C ASP A 193 -0.52 7.03 27.31
N GLY A 194 0.71 6.49 27.33
CA GLY A 194 1.60 6.44 28.49
C GLY A 194 1.35 5.26 29.43
N THR A 195 0.38 4.41 29.13
CA THR A 195 0.11 3.14 29.81
C THR A 195 0.86 2.04 29.06
N PRO A 196 1.74 1.27 29.73
CA PRO A 196 2.58 0.31 29.03
C PRO A 196 1.82 -0.73 28.18
N GLY A 197 2.12 -0.74 26.88
CA GLY A 197 1.73 -1.71 25.87
C GLY A 197 0.36 -1.46 25.26
N PHE A 198 0.21 -1.70 23.96
CA PHE A 198 -0.97 -1.29 23.19
C PHE A 198 -2.35 -1.52 23.85
N GLN A 199 -3.14 -0.45 24.02
CA GLN A 199 -4.56 -0.51 24.36
C GLN A 199 -5.42 -0.21 23.13
N PRO A 200 -6.28 -1.16 22.67
CA PRO A 200 -7.12 -0.90 21.52
C PRO A 200 -8.06 0.29 21.78
N PRO A 201 -8.23 1.21 20.82
CA PRO A 201 -9.21 2.28 20.94
C PRO A 201 -10.59 1.65 21.18
N ASN A 202 -11.34 2.19 22.14
CA ASN A 202 -12.67 1.67 22.45
C ASN A 202 -13.55 1.67 21.18
N PRO A 203 -14.24 0.55 20.86
CA PRO A 203 -15.20 0.51 19.75
C PRO A 203 -16.42 1.39 19.99
#